data_AF-A0A7S2PLP6-F1
#
_entry.id   AF-A0A7S2PLP6-F1
#
_cell.length_a   1.000
_cell.length_b   1.000
_cell.length_c   1.000
_cell.angle_alpha   90.00
_cell.angle_beta   90.00
_cell.angle_gamma   90.00
#
_symmetry.space_group_name_H-M   'P 1'
#
loop_
_entity.id
_entity.type
_entity.pdbx_description
1 polymer ?
#
loop_
_entity_poly.entity_id
_entity_poly.type
_entity_poly.pdbx_seq_one_letter_code
_entity_poly.pdbx_strand_id
1 'polypeptide(L)'
;SYYLNSHHIDLSEWILHGKSKPIRVTATASTGVAKERGIDTEDSITLTVQWLNLDDGSVGCGVYTSSWVAPKSDVHSQQRFFYMGAKGEINVDQAHRGCTVAKDGVPFASVNPLFMKYTPTNGKFSGQGSYGVKSFENFVDACLSINCGNSKESDYDDGSLASIHTTKQGTAILEAGRRSLDADGQPMTIEYESDSSTDPVGIKPVEF
;
A
#
# COMPACT_ATOMS: atom_id res chain seq x y z
N SER A 1 12.75 -7.18 7.64
CA SER A 1 12.32 -6.14 8.59
C SER A 1 10.97 -5.64 8.12
N TYR A 2 9.92 -5.82 8.91
CA TYR A 2 8.57 -5.62 8.44
C TYR A 2 7.72 -4.76 9.40
N TYR A 3 8.30 -3.61 9.73
CA TYR A 3 7.61 -2.42 10.22
C TYR A 3 6.75 -1.71 9.15
N LEU A 4 6.50 -2.35 8.00
CA LEU A 4 6.49 -1.65 6.73
C LEU A 4 5.29 -1.94 5.81
N ASN A 5 4.47 -2.98 5.96
CA ASN A 5 3.56 -3.29 4.84
C ASN A 5 2.39 -2.31 4.62
N SER A 6 2.11 -1.40 5.57
CA SER A 6 1.08 -0.36 5.41
C SER A 6 1.33 0.52 4.18
N HIS A 7 2.59 0.82 3.83
CA HIS A 7 2.86 1.63 2.63
C HIS A 7 2.65 0.85 1.32
N HIS A 8 2.74 -0.49 1.32
CA HIS A 8 2.35 -1.27 0.13
C HIS A 8 0.83 -1.44 0.04
N ILE A 9 0.13 -1.46 1.18
CA ILE A 9 -1.32 -1.39 1.21
C ILE A 9 -1.77 -0.03 0.66
N ASP A 10 -1.14 1.07 1.10
CA ASP A 10 -1.35 2.42 0.56
C ASP A 10 -1.02 2.51 -0.95
N LEU A 11 0.10 1.95 -1.39
CA LEU A 11 0.41 1.84 -2.82
C LEU A 11 -0.66 1.03 -3.59
N SER A 12 -1.13 -0.08 -3.00
CA SER A 12 -2.18 -0.90 -3.58
C SER A 12 -3.50 -0.14 -3.69
N GLU A 13 -3.89 0.59 -2.64
CA GLU A 13 -5.05 1.52 -2.65
C GLU A 13 -4.88 2.57 -3.74
N TRP A 14 -3.74 3.25 -3.80
CA TRP A 14 -3.48 4.29 -4.79
C TRP A 14 -3.56 3.76 -6.24
N ILE A 15 -3.01 2.58 -6.53
CA ILE A 15 -3.09 1.94 -7.86
C ILE A 15 -4.55 1.62 -8.25
N LEU A 16 -5.34 1.18 -7.26
CA LEU A 16 -6.72 0.72 -7.43
C LEU A 16 -7.75 1.82 -7.21
N HIS A 17 -7.32 3.02 -6.83
CA HIS A 17 -8.20 4.16 -6.56
C HIS A 17 -9.12 4.44 -7.77
N GLY A 18 -10.42 4.55 -7.49
CA GLY A 18 -11.46 4.72 -8.50
C GLY A 18 -11.72 3.51 -9.43
N LYS A 19 -11.02 2.39 -9.25
CA LYS A 19 -11.18 1.15 -10.05
C LYS A 19 -11.72 -0.01 -9.24
N SER A 20 -11.31 -0.10 -7.98
CA SER A 20 -11.72 -1.19 -7.09
C SER A 20 -11.84 -0.68 -5.64
N LYS A 21 -12.59 -1.39 -4.81
CA LYS A 21 -12.68 -1.11 -3.36
C LYS A 21 -12.53 -2.39 -2.53
N PRO A 22 -11.88 -2.35 -1.36
CA PRO A 22 -11.74 -3.54 -0.52
C PRO A 22 -13.06 -3.86 0.17
N ILE A 23 -13.55 -5.09 0.06
CA ILE A 23 -14.87 -5.47 0.60
C ILE A 23 -14.79 -6.43 1.78
N ARG A 24 -13.70 -7.21 1.90
CA ARG A 24 -13.53 -8.19 2.96
C ARG A 24 -12.06 -8.39 3.29
N VAL A 25 -11.74 -8.50 4.57
CA VAL A 25 -10.40 -8.76 5.10
C VAL A 25 -10.44 -9.95 6.04
N THR A 26 -9.48 -10.87 5.89
CA THR A 26 -9.20 -11.94 6.84
C THR A 26 -7.73 -11.86 7.22
N ALA A 27 -7.43 -11.99 8.50
CA ALA A 27 -6.06 -11.91 9.00
C ALA A 27 -5.65 -13.20 9.71
N THR A 28 -4.36 -13.53 9.61
CA THR A 28 -3.72 -14.60 10.37
C THR A 28 -2.36 -14.12 10.85
N ALA A 29 -1.84 -14.72 11.92
CA ALA A 29 -0.55 -14.38 12.46
C ALA A 29 0.25 -15.60 12.91
N SER A 30 1.57 -15.46 12.94
CA SER A 30 2.46 -16.38 13.66
C SER A 30 2.90 -15.73 14.97
N THR A 31 3.28 -16.56 15.95
CA THR A 31 3.82 -16.12 17.25
C THR A 31 4.91 -17.07 17.71
N GLY A 32 5.75 -16.63 18.65
CA GLY A 32 6.82 -17.45 19.22
C GLY A 32 8.06 -16.63 19.58
N VAL A 33 8.72 -16.04 18.58
CA VAL A 33 10.01 -15.35 18.73
C VAL A 33 9.88 -14.06 19.54
N ALA A 34 8.87 -13.23 19.26
CA ALA A 34 8.60 -12.02 20.04
C ALA A 34 8.25 -12.35 21.49
N LYS A 35 7.40 -13.37 21.68
CA LYS A 35 6.97 -13.85 23.01
C LYS A 35 8.12 -14.40 23.84
N GLU A 36 9.04 -15.18 23.24
CA GLU A 36 10.27 -15.66 23.89
C GLU A 36 11.17 -14.51 24.38
N ARG A 37 11.06 -13.34 23.76
CA ARG A 37 11.79 -12.12 24.15
C ARG A 37 11.00 -11.23 25.12
N GLY A 38 9.84 -11.68 25.58
CA GLY A 38 8.96 -10.90 26.46
C GLY A 38 8.28 -9.71 25.78
N ILE A 39 8.15 -9.73 24.45
CA ILE A 39 7.46 -8.70 23.67
C ILE A 39 6.06 -9.21 23.34
N ASP A 40 5.03 -8.44 23.71
CA ASP A 40 3.63 -8.77 23.46
C ASP A 40 3.18 -8.28 22.08
N THR A 41 3.56 -9.05 21.05
CA THR A 41 3.16 -8.80 19.66
C THR A 41 3.32 -10.09 18.84
N GLU A 42 2.66 -10.15 17.70
CA GLU A 42 2.81 -11.23 16.74
C GLU A 42 4.25 -11.32 16.19
N ASP A 43 4.58 -12.36 15.46
CA ASP A 43 5.87 -12.50 14.75
C ASP A 43 5.73 -12.10 13.29
N SER A 44 4.61 -12.51 12.68
CA SER A 44 4.18 -12.19 11.33
C SER A 44 2.68 -11.98 11.29
N ILE A 45 2.21 -11.10 10.42
CA ILE A 45 0.79 -10.87 10.14
C ILE A 45 0.58 -10.98 8.64
N THR A 46 -0.41 -11.77 8.23
CA THR A 46 -0.84 -11.89 6.83
C THR A 46 -2.31 -11.53 6.72
N LEU A 47 -2.61 -10.56 5.86
CA LEU A 47 -3.96 -10.18 5.48
C LEU A 47 -4.29 -10.74 4.10
N THR A 48 -5.46 -11.34 3.95
CA THR A 48 -6.09 -11.66 2.67
C THR A 48 -7.26 -10.72 2.47
N VAL A 49 -7.24 -9.93 1.39
CA VAL A 49 -8.23 -8.89 1.10
C VAL A 49 -8.91 -9.17 -0.21
N GLN A 50 -10.24 -9.17 -0.22
CA GLN A 50 -11.03 -9.19 -1.44
C GLN A 50 -11.28 -7.77 -1.91
N TRP A 51 -11.04 -7.52 -3.19
CA TRP A 51 -11.25 -6.23 -3.86
C TRP A 51 -12.35 -6.37 -4.90
N LEU A 52 -13.39 -5.55 -4.80
CA LEU A 52 -14.47 -5.50 -5.80
C LEU A 52 -14.10 -4.49 -6.89
N ASN A 53 -14.02 -4.93 -8.14
CA ASN A 53 -13.85 -4.06 -9.30
C ASN A 53 -15.16 -3.32 -9.59
N LEU A 54 -15.07 -1.99 -9.73
CA LEU A 54 -16.24 -1.12 -9.87
C LEU A 54 -16.86 -1.21 -11.27
N ASP A 55 -16.04 -1.49 -12.29
CA ASP A 55 -16.48 -1.50 -13.69
C ASP A 55 -17.37 -2.70 -14.03
N ASP A 56 -17.05 -3.89 -13.50
CA ASP A 56 -17.69 -5.16 -13.89
C ASP A 56 -18.14 -6.05 -12.71
N GLY A 57 -17.89 -5.62 -11.47
CA GLY A 57 -18.24 -6.38 -10.27
C GLY A 57 -17.40 -7.64 -10.04
N SER A 58 -16.35 -7.88 -10.82
CA SER A 58 -15.43 -9.00 -10.59
C SER A 58 -14.61 -8.79 -9.31
N VAL A 59 -14.14 -9.88 -8.70
CA VAL A 59 -13.43 -9.85 -7.42
C VAL A 59 -11.96 -10.21 -7.60
N GLY A 60 -11.09 -9.29 -7.21
CA GLY A 60 -9.65 -9.51 -7.05
C GLY A 60 -9.28 -9.94 -5.64
N CYS A 61 -8.04 -10.42 -5.48
CA CYS A 61 -7.49 -10.86 -4.20
C CYS A 61 -6.10 -10.23 -3.97
N GLY A 62 -5.91 -9.61 -2.80
CA GLY A 62 -4.63 -9.12 -2.33
C GLY A 62 -4.15 -9.92 -1.12
N VAL A 63 -2.85 -10.22 -1.07
CA VAL A 63 -2.20 -10.86 0.08
C VAL A 63 -1.09 -9.96 0.58
N TYR A 64 -1.23 -9.49 1.82
CA TYR A 64 -0.31 -8.53 2.43
C TYR A 64 0.36 -9.19 3.63
N THR A 65 1.68 -9.42 3.56
CA THR A 65 2.44 -10.06 4.66
C THR A 65 3.43 -9.10 5.28
N SER A 66 3.43 -9.07 6.61
CA SER A 66 4.33 -8.35 7.50
C SER A 66 4.90 -9.32 8.54
N SER A 67 6.01 -8.96 9.18
CA SER A 67 6.71 -9.69 10.24
C SER A 67 7.83 -8.80 10.80
N TRP A 68 8.53 -9.22 11.82
CA TRP A 68 9.71 -8.48 12.30
C TRP A 68 10.77 -9.43 12.85
N VAL A 69 10.58 -10.73 12.62
CA VAL A 69 11.42 -11.81 13.14
C VAL A 69 12.18 -12.51 12.03
N ALA A 70 12.50 -11.79 10.95
CA ALA A 70 13.31 -12.33 9.87
C ALA A 70 14.71 -12.73 10.36
N PRO A 71 15.28 -13.83 9.83
CA PRO A 71 16.68 -14.16 10.07
C PRO A 71 17.60 -13.08 9.49
N LYS A 72 18.86 -13.08 9.93
CA LYS A 72 19.90 -12.27 9.28
C LYS A 72 19.98 -12.68 7.81
N SER A 73 19.89 -11.69 6.91
CA SER A 73 19.96 -11.85 5.46
C SER A 73 21.00 -10.87 4.90
N ASP A 74 21.24 -10.97 3.60
CA ASP A 74 21.98 -10.03 2.75
C ASP A 74 21.53 -8.57 2.85
N VAL A 75 20.25 -8.31 3.16
CA VAL A 75 19.68 -6.96 3.34
C VAL A 75 18.96 -6.80 4.67
N HIS A 76 18.90 -5.56 5.17
CA HIS A 76 18.16 -5.20 6.38
C HIS A 76 16.64 -5.32 6.21
N SER A 77 16.12 -5.06 5.02
CA SER A 77 14.70 -5.12 4.70
C SER A 77 14.49 -5.78 3.34
N GLN A 78 13.58 -6.76 3.28
CA GLN A 78 13.13 -7.37 2.04
C GLN A 78 11.72 -6.85 1.75
N GLN A 79 11.58 -6.07 0.69
CA GLN A 79 10.31 -5.48 0.26
C GLN A 79 10.04 -5.93 -1.17
N ARG A 80 8.88 -6.56 -1.35
CA ARG A 80 8.44 -7.09 -2.64
C ARG A 80 7.04 -6.62 -2.92
N PHE A 81 6.78 -6.30 -4.18
CA PHE A 81 5.46 -5.96 -4.66
C PHE A 81 5.19 -6.75 -5.92
N PHE A 82 4.06 -7.44 -5.94
CA PHE A 82 3.59 -8.17 -7.10
C PHE A 82 2.15 -7.80 -7.35
N TYR A 83 1.85 -7.42 -8.59
CA TYR A 83 0.50 -7.13 -9.04
C TYR A 83 0.28 -7.74 -10.40
N MET A 84 -0.82 -8.49 -10.53
CA MET A 84 -1.24 -9.12 -11.77
C MET A 84 -2.65 -8.62 -12.12
N GLY A 85 -2.75 -7.92 -13.25
CA GLY A 85 -4.01 -7.60 -13.89
C GLY A 85 -4.30 -8.53 -15.07
N ALA A 86 -5.47 -8.38 -15.66
CA ALA A 86 -5.93 -9.26 -16.75
C ALA A 86 -5.04 -9.28 -18.01
N LYS A 87 -4.20 -8.26 -18.23
CA LYS A 87 -3.39 -8.08 -19.45
C LYS A 87 -1.91 -7.76 -19.15
N GLY A 88 -1.47 -7.98 -17.92
CA GLY A 88 -0.10 -7.68 -17.55
C GLY A 88 0.15 -7.77 -16.06
N GLU A 89 1.44 -7.77 -15.72
CA GLU A 89 1.94 -7.89 -14.37
C GLU A 89 3.14 -6.98 -14.15
N ILE A 90 3.34 -6.62 -12.89
CA ILE A 90 4.55 -5.98 -12.40
C ILE A 90 5.06 -6.78 -11.20
N ASN A 91 6.37 -7.05 -11.20
CA ASN A 91 7.07 -7.65 -10.09
C ASN A 91 8.23 -6.76 -9.68
N VAL A 92 8.30 -6.42 -8.39
CA VAL A 92 9.31 -5.54 -7.81
C VAL A 92 10.01 -6.29 -6.69
N ASP A 93 11.34 -6.37 -6.81
CA ASP A 93 12.24 -6.80 -5.76
C ASP A 93 13.17 -5.63 -5.40
N GLN A 94 12.74 -4.83 -4.43
CA GLN A 94 13.44 -3.60 -4.07
C GLN A 94 14.86 -3.89 -3.54
N ALA A 95 15.03 -4.98 -2.79
CA ALA A 95 16.30 -5.37 -2.20
C ALA A 95 17.38 -5.60 -3.26
N HIS A 96 16.98 -6.12 -4.42
CA HIS A 96 17.87 -6.48 -5.51
C HIS A 96 17.81 -5.53 -6.71
N ARG A 97 17.20 -4.35 -6.55
CA ARG A 97 16.95 -3.38 -7.63
C ARG A 97 16.20 -3.98 -8.83
N GLY A 98 15.39 -5.00 -8.59
CA GLY A 98 14.61 -5.68 -9.62
C GLY A 98 13.26 -5.00 -9.82
N CYS A 99 12.92 -4.68 -11.06
CA CYS A 99 11.56 -4.37 -11.46
C CYS A 99 11.34 -4.94 -12.86
N THR A 100 10.33 -5.79 -13.01
CA THR A 100 9.99 -6.42 -14.28
C THR A 100 8.53 -6.19 -14.59
N VAL A 101 8.24 -5.95 -15.87
CA VAL A 101 6.89 -5.71 -16.37
C VAL A 101 6.66 -6.62 -17.57
N ALA A 102 5.55 -7.36 -17.52
CA ALA A 102 5.01 -8.07 -18.67
C ALA A 102 3.63 -7.49 -19.00
N LYS A 103 3.33 -7.31 -20.28
CA LYS A 103 2.06 -6.78 -20.75
C LYS A 103 1.75 -7.35 -22.12
N ASP A 104 0.50 -7.72 -22.34
CA ASP A 104 0.06 -8.23 -23.63
C ASP A 104 0.37 -7.26 -24.77
N GLY A 105 0.92 -7.79 -25.86
CA GLY A 105 1.28 -7.02 -27.05
C GLY A 105 2.53 -6.13 -26.89
N VAL A 106 3.25 -6.19 -25.77
CA VAL A 106 4.48 -5.41 -25.52
C VAL A 106 5.62 -6.36 -25.12
N PRO A 107 6.87 -6.14 -25.58
CA PRO A 107 8.01 -6.91 -25.10
C PRO A 107 8.18 -6.81 -23.58
N PHE A 108 8.66 -7.89 -22.97
CA PHE A 108 9.04 -7.90 -21.56
C PHE A 108 10.07 -6.80 -21.25
N ALA A 109 9.87 -6.08 -20.14
CA ALA A 109 10.75 -5.01 -19.71
C ALA A 109 11.38 -5.33 -18.35
N SER A 110 12.70 -5.20 -18.26
CA SER A 110 13.41 -5.06 -16.99
C SER A 110 13.69 -3.58 -16.76
N VAL A 111 12.93 -2.98 -15.86
CA VAL A 111 12.99 -1.56 -15.53
C VAL A 111 14.02 -1.37 -14.41
N ASN A 112 14.87 -0.36 -14.52
CA ASN A 112 15.77 0.02 -13.43
C ASN A 112 15.26 1.31 -12.75
N PRO A 113 14.35 1.21 -11.76
CA PRO A 113 13.79 2.37 -11.09
C PRO A 113 14.79 3.10 -10.17
N LEU A 114 15.99 2.52 -9.96
CA LEU A 114 16.99 3.01 -9.02
C LEU A 114 18.23 3.59 -9.71
N PHE A 115 18.18 3.81 -11.03
CA PHE A 115 19.21 4.54 -11.74
C PHE A 115 19.10 6.05 -11.43
N MET A 116 19.73 6.46 -10.32
CA MET A 116 19.79 7.85 -9.88
C MET A 116 21.21 8.40 -9.98
N LYS A 117 21.34 9.62 -10.51
CA LYS A 117 22.60 10.38 -10.50
C LYS A 117 22.68 11.20 -9.22
N TYR A 118 23.19 10.61 -8.14
CA TYR A 118 23.27 11.27 -6.83
C TYR A 118 24.24 12.46 -6.79
N THR A 119 25.24 12.49 -7.68
CA THR A 119 26.24 13.56 -7.74
C THR A 119 26.29 14.15 -9.16
N PRO A 120 26.00 15.45 -9.35
CA PRO A 120 26.23 16.16 -10.59
C PRO A 120 27.74 16.27 -10.83
N THR A 121 28.14 16.43 -12.08
CA THR A 121 29.57 16.45 -12.47
C THR A 121 30.36 17.57 -11.79
N ASN A 122 29.68 18.59 -11.24
CA ASN A 122 30.26 19.72 -10.51
C ASN A 122 30.28 19.56 -8.97
N GLY A 123 29.95 18.39 -8.43
CA GLY A 123 30.03 18.09 -6.99
C GLY A 123 28.93 18.70 -6.10
N LYS A 124 27.89 19.32 -6.69
CA LYS A 124 26.75 19.88 -5.95
C LYS A 124 25.72 18.81 -5.55
N PHE A 125 24.63 19.16 -4.88
CA PHE A 125 23.51 18.23 -4.66
C PHE A 125 22.71 18.00 -5.96
N SER A 126 22.36 16.74 -6.27
CA SER A 126 21.57 16.34 -7.46
C SER A 126 20.39 15.42 -7.08
N GLY A 127 19.74 15.70 -5.95
CA GLY A 127 18.57 14.96 -5.48
C GLY A 127 17.25 15.74 -5.54
N GLN A 128 17.23 16.96 -6.11
CA GLN A 128 16.04 17.82 -6.14
C GLN A 128 14.85 17.16 -6.86
N GLY A 129 15.12 16.32 -7.86
CA GLY A 129 14.09 15.55 -8.57
C GLY A 129 13.71 14.22 -7.92
N SER A 130 14.33 13.85 -6.79
CA SER A 130 13.99 12.61 -6.09
C SER A 130 12.62 12.72 -5.43
N TYR A 131 11.93 11.58 -5.27
CA TYR A 131 10.57 11.55 -4.74
C TYR A 131 10.48 12.23 -3.37
N GLY A 132 11.47 12.04 -2.47
CA GLY A 132 11.43 12.64 -1.14
C GLY A 132 11.42 14.17 -1.18
N VAL A 133 12.25 14.79 -2.01
CA VAL A 133 12.29 16.26 -2.15
C VAL A 133 11.00 16.77 -2.79
N LYS A 134 10.57 16.11 -3.88
CA LYS A 134 9.32 16.45 -4.59
C LYS A 134 8.08 16.34 -3.70
N SER A 135 7.99 15.33 -2.84
CA SER A 135 6.88 15.17 -1.91
C SER A 135 6.77 16.34 -0.94
N PHE A 136 7.89 16.84 -0.40
CA PHE A 136 7.89 18.02 0.45
C PHE A 136 7.55 19.30 -0.31
N GLU A 137 8.12 19.49 -1.51
CA GLU A 137 7.82 20.64 -2.39
C GLU A 137 6.32 20.70 -2.69
N ASN A 138 5.74 19.62 -3.20
CA ASN A 138 4.32 19.55 -3.54
C ASN A 138 3.42 19.80 -2.32
N PHE A 139 3.78 19.28 -1.14
CA PHE A 139 3.02 19.51 0.09
C PHE A 139 3.05 20.98 0.52
N VAL A 140 4.22 21.61 0.51
CA VAL A 140 4.37 23.03 0.87
C VAL A 140 3.62 23.92 -0.12
N ASP A 141 3.72 23.63 -1.42
CA ASP A 141 2.99 24.37 -2.46
C ASP A 141 1.47 24.27 -2.28
N ALA A 142 0.96 23.08 -1.93
CA ALA A 142 -0.46 22.90 -1.63
C ALA A 142 -0.89 23.72 -0.40
N CYS A 143 -0.12 23.67 0.70
CA CYS A 143 -0.40 24.49 1.88
C CYS A 143 -0.42 25.99 1.56
N LEU A 144 0.53 26.47 0.74
CA LEU A 144 0.57 27.88 0.33
C LEU A 144 -0.64 28.24 -0.54
N SER A 145 -1.00 27.40 -1.50
CA SER A 145 -2.16 27.60 -2.38
C SER A 145 -3.46 27.70 -1.59
N ILE A 146 -3.66 26.81 -0.60
CA ILE A 146 -4.82 26.82 0.30
C ILE A 146 -4.84 28.08 1.16
N ASN A 147 -3.71 28.43 1.79
CA ASN A 147 -3.62 29.61 2.66
C ASN A 147 -3.87 30.93 1.90
N CYS A 148 -3.56 30.97 0.60
CA CYS A 148 -3.85 32.10 -0.28
C CYS A 148 -5.28 32.10 -0.84
N GLY A 149 -6.08 31.07 -0.56
CA GLY A 149 -7.45 30.94 -1.08
C GLY A 149 -7.55 30.55 -2.56
N ASN A 150 -6.47 30.04 -3.15
CA ASN A 150 -6.44 29.62 -4.56
C ASN A 150 -6.91 28.18 -4.78
N SER A 151 -6.92 27.37 -3.72
CA SER A 151 -7.38 25.97 -3.72
C SER A 151 -7.98 25.60 -2.37
N LYS A 152 -8.60 24.42 -2.30
CA LYS A 152 -9.17 23.82 -1.10
C LYS A 152 -8.48 22.47 -0.83
N GLU A 153 -8.57 21.97 0.39
CA GLU A 153 -8.02 20.67 0.77
C GLU A 153 -8.54 19.52 -0.12
N SER A 154 -9.83 19.56 -0.46
CA SER A 154 -10.49 18.55 -1.29
C SER A 154 -9.97 18.50 -2.73
N ASP A 155 -9.31 19.57 -3.21
CA ASP A 155 -8.75 19.60 -4.56
C ASP A 155 -7.55 18.64 -4.69
N TYR A 156 -7.01 18.14 -3.58
CA TYR A 156 -5.88 17.22 -3.51
C TYR A 156 -6.27 15.78 -3.17
N ASP A 157 -7.57 15.48 -3.05
CA ASP A 157 -8.10 14.14 -2.80
C ASP A 157 -8.11 13.25 -4.07
N ASP A 158 -7.52 13.73 -5.17
CA ASP A 158 -7.36 13.02 -6.44
C ASP A 158 -6.16 12.05 -6.48
N GLY A 159 -5.43 11.95 -5.37
CA GLY A 159 -4.21 11.14 -5.26
C GLY A 159 -2.94 11.83 -5.76
N SER A 160 -2.99 13.13 -6.07
CA SER A 160 -1.81 13.96 -6.35
C SER A 160 -0.96 14.22 -5.10
N LEU A 161 -1.59 14.17 -3.92
CA LEU A 161 -0.95 14.19 -2.60
C LEU A 161 -1.55 13.11 -1.71
N ALA A 162 -0.77 12.68 -0.72
CA ALA A 162 -1.27 11.82 0.35
C ALA A 162 -2.06 12.67 1.35
N SER A 163 -3.38 12.75 1.17
CA SER A 163 -4.30 13.39 2.11
C SER A 163 -4.86 12.36 3.08
N ILE A 164 -5.51 12.81 4.17
CA ILE A 164 -6.21 11.87 5.06
C ILE A 164 -7.33 11.15 4.30
N HIS A 165 -8.01 11.83 3.38
CA HIS A 165 -9.09 11.25 2.58
C HIS A 165 -8.59 10.10 1.71
N THR A 166 -7.45 10.27 1.03
CA THR A 166 -6.89 9.26 0.12
C THR A 166 -6.34 8.01 0.83
N THR A 167 -6.37 7.97 2.16
CA THR A 167 -5.86 6.82 2.97
C THR A 167 -6.99 6.03 3.64
N LYS A 168 -8.25 6.39 3.38
CA LYS A 168 -9.40 5.79 4.07
C LYS A 168 -9.51 4.29 3.81
N GLN A 169 -9.29 3.82 2.58
CA GLN A 169 -9.42 2.40 2.26
C GLN A 169 -8.27 1.60 2.86
N GLY A 170 -7.03 2.10 2.76
CA GLY A 170 -5.87 1.50 3.40
C GLY A 170 -6.02 1.41 4.92
N THR A 171 -6.53 2.47 5.54
CA THR A 171 -6.83 2.49 6.99
C THR A 171 -7.90 1.47 7.35
N ALA A 172 -8.98 1.36 6.55
CA ALA A 172 -10.03 0.37 6.77
C ALA A 172 -9.51 -1.08 6.64
N ILE A 173 -8.60 -1.35 5.70
CA ILE A 173 -7.95 -2.66 5.56
C ILE A 173 -7.15 -3.00 6.81
N LEU A 174 -6.35 -2.07 7.33
CA LEU A 174 -5.51 -2.28 8.51
C LEU A 174 -6.36 -2.52 9.76
N GLU A 175 -7.40 -1.72 9.97
CA GLU A 175 -8.33 -1.86 11.10
C GLU A 175 -9.10 -3.18 11.01
N ALA A 176 -9.65 -3.52 9.83
CA ALA A 176 -10.34 -4.80 9.62
C ALA A 176 -9.40 -5.99 9.82
N GLY A 177 -8.13 -5.85 9.42
CA GLY A 177 -7.08 -6.83 9.69
C GLY A 177 -6.84 -7.04 11.18
N ARG A 178 -6.70 -5.97 11.96
CA ARG A 178 -6.54 -6.05 13.42
C ARG A 178 -7.75 -6.71 14.09
N ARG A 179 -8.97 -6.28 13.76
CA ARG A 179 -10.21 -6.88 14.27
C ARG A 179 -10.30 -8.37 13.96
N SER A 180 -9.93 -8.76 12.73
CA SER A 180 -9.91 -10.16 12.31
C SER A 180 -8.94 -11.00 13.16
N LEU A 181 -7.74 -10.50 13.44
CA LEU A 181 -6.79 -11.17 14.33
C LEU A 181 -7.32 -11.33 15.76
N ASP A 182 -7.92 -10.27 16.31
CA ASP A 182 -8.49 -10.28 17.66
C ASP A 182 -9.67 -11.25 17.80
N ALA A 183 -10.33 -11.57 16.68
CA ALA A 183 -11.43 -12.51 16.57
C ALA A 183 -11.01 -13.87 16.00
N ASP A 184 -9.76 -14.30 16.25
CA ASP A 184 -9.22 -15.62 15.84
C ASP A 184 -9.35 -15.90 14.33
N GLY A 185 -9.09 -14.88 13.52
CA GLY A 185 -9.16 -14.96 12.06
C GLY A 185 -10.56 -14.86 11.47
N GLN A 186 -11.58 -14.46 12.25
CA GLN A 186 -12.91 -14.21 11.71
C GLN A 186 -12.84 -13.15 10.59
N PRO A 187 -13.43 -13.39 9.39
CA PRO A 187 -13.44 -12.39 8.33
C PRO A 187 -14.24 -11.14 8.72
N MET A 188 -13.77 -9.98 8.27
CA MET A 188 -14.38 -8.67 8.48
C MET A 188 -14.84 -8.09 7.14
N THR A 189 -16.08 -7.60 7.07
CA THR A 189 -16.64 -6.87 5.92
C THR A 189 -16.41 -5.37 6.11
N ILE A 190 -15.95 -4.69 5.07
CA ILE A 190 -15.87 -3.22 5.03
C ILE A 190 -17.18 -2.69 4.45
N GLU A 191 -17.82 -1.77 5.16
CA GLU A 191 -19.12 -1.20 4.81
C GLU A 191 -18.99 0.14 4.09
N TYR A 192 -19.90 0.37 3.15
CA TYR A 192 -19.97 1.56 2.31
C TYR A 192 -21.43 2.06 2.31
N GLU A 193 -21.64 3.36 2.12
CA GLU A 193 -23.00 3.95 2.07
C GLU A 193 -23.84 3.41 0.91
N SER A 194 -23.17 3.03 -0.18
CA SER A 194 -23.79 2.48 -1.39
C SER A 194 -22.80 1.64 -2.20
N ASP A 195 -23.30 0.93 -3.20
CA ASP A 195 -22.46 0.15 -4.12
C ASP A 195 -21.50 1.02 -4.93
N SER A 196 -21.87 2.27 -5.22
CA SER A 196 -21.02 3.23 -5.91
C SER A 196 -20.03 3.97 -5.00
N SER A 197 -20.24 3.93 -3.67
CA SER A 197 -19.34 4.60 -2.73
C SER A 197 -18.02 3.85 -2.59
N THR A 198 -16.93 4.62 -2.57
CA THR A 198 -15.56 4.15 -2.37
C THR A 198 -15.01 4.48 -0.99
N ASP A 199 -15.74 5.27 -0.19
CA ASP A 199 -15.33 5.70 1.14
C ASP A 199 -15.90 4.74 2.18
N PRO A 200 -15.06 4.03 2.94
CA PRO A 200 -15.51 3.17 4.03
C PRO A 200 -16.24 3.96 5.12
N VAL A 201 -17.36 3.42 5.60
CA VAL A 201 -18.14 4.00 6.70
C VAL A 201 -18.23 3.09 7.93
N GLY A 202 -17.84 1.83 7.81
CA GLY A 202 -17.94 0.86 8.89
C GLY A 202 -17.17 -0.42 8.62
N ILE A 203 -17.02 -1.24 9.67
CA ILE A 203 -16.44 -2.57 9.60
C ILE A 203 -17.25 -3.48 10.52
N LYS A 204 -17.71 -4.62 9.99
CA LYS A 204 -18.45 -5.63 10.77
C LYS A 204 -17.91 -7.05 10.57
N PRO A 205 -18.03 -7.93 11.57
CA PRO A 205 -17.75 -9.36 11.39
C PRO A 205 -18.66 -9.97 10.31
N VAL A 206 -18.14 -10.96 9.59
CA VAL A 206 -18.96 -11.78 8.68
C VAL A 206 -19.80 -12.75 9.51
N GLU A 207 -21.11 -12.72 9.29
CA GLU A 207 -22.09 -13.68 9.81
C GLU A 207 -22.30 -14.81 8.78
N PHE A 208 -22.46 -16.04 9.27
CA PHE A 208 -22.65 -17.25 8.46
C PHE A 208 -24.07 -17.79 8.60
#